data_AF-A0A843I6L2-F1
#
_entry.id   AF-A0A843I6L2-F1
#
_cell.length_a   1.000
_cell.length_b   1.000
_cell.length_c   1.000
_cell.angle_alpha   90.00
_cell.angle_beta   90.00
_cell.angle_gamma   90.00
#
_symmetry.space_group_name_H-M   'P 1'
#
loop_
_entity.id
_entity.type
_entity.pdbx_description
1 polymer ?
#
loop_
_entity_poly.entity_id
_entity_poly.type
_entity_poly.pdbx_seq_one_letter_code
_entity_poly.pdbx_strand_id
1 'polypeptide(L)'
;MRKNRPSFFIVLLIILLPIIIYPYQANAGQAGVGVINVPPKYGYIRVEEQGDYVRVYLNISDYNSWADVYNVTVTLENYGKKLSTFVFQQYKDFDSFVESNEFSETPKKSHLLDTKKCFFEKSTEQETIDQRCDIAIRFVFQKTFFTGLSIVINDRAGSAPAEAYIYYNSEESLRSGNTLVIPWIGVQLTLSLPPYLLDIIAIILATLGVMYYLKKTGIREKRKKTYKKIS
;
A
#
# COMPACT_ATOMS: atom_id res chain seq x y z
N MET A 1 -22.63 -43.62 -73.31
CA MET A 1 -22.31 -43.22 -71.92
C MET A 1 -21.63 -41.85 -71.90
N ARG A 2 -22.25 -40.84 -71.28
CA ARG A 2 -21.54 -39.69 -70.71
C ARG A 2 -22.40 -39.16 -69.57
N LYS A 3 -22.04 -39.54 -68.33
CA LYS A 3 -22.61 -38.95 -67.11
C LYS A 3 -22.05 -37.52 -67.04
N ASN A 4 -22.88 -36.52 -67.31
CA ASN A 4 -22.54 -35.12 -67.12
C ASN A 4 -22.36 -34.88 -65.62
N ARG A 5 -21.11 -35.01 -65.13
CA ARG A 5 -20.76 -34.50 -63.81
C ARG A 5 -20.81 -32.98 -63.91
N PRO A 6 -21.63 -32.28 -63.12
CA PRO A 6 -21.57 -30.82 -63.09
C PRO A 6 -20.12 -30.44 -62.75
N SER A 7 -19.53 -29.59 -63.59
CA SER A 7 -18.15 -29.12 -63.38
C SER A 7 -18.07 -28.50 -62.00
N PHE A 8 -17.08 -28.91 -61.21
CA PHE A 8 -16.85 -28.43 -59.84
C PHE A 8 -16.90 -26.90 -59.74
N PHE A 9 -16.48 -26.21 -60.80
CA PHE A 9 -16.56 -24.76 -60.96
C PHE A 9 -17.99 -24.19 -60.89
N ILE A 10 -18.98 -24.88 -61.44
CA ILE A 10 -20.38 -24.41 -61.45
C ILE A 10 -20.97 -24.52 -60.04
N VAL A 11 -20.66 -25.61 -59.32
CA VAL A 11 -21.10 -25.78 -57.94
C VAL A 11 -20.42 -24.76 -57.02
N LEU A 12 -19.13 -24.50 -57.22
CA LEU A 12 -18.38 -23.49 -56.48
C LEU A 12 -18.96 -22.07 -56.70
N LEU A 13 -19.32 -21.74 -57.94
CA LEU A 13 -19.88 -20.43 -58.30
C LEU A 13 -21.26 -20.20 -57.65
N ILE A 14 -22.10 -21.23 -57.59
CA ILE A 14 -23.43 -21.16 -56.96
C ILE A 14 -23.33 -20.96 -55.44
N ILE A 15 -22.28 -21.50 -54.80
CA ILE A 15 -22.04 -21.33 -53.36
C ILE A 15 -21.47 -19.94 -53.04
N LEU A 16 -20.65 -19.36 -53.94
CA LEU A 16 -20.03 -18.05 -53.75
C LEU A 16 -20.98 -16.88 -54.08
N LEU A 17 -21.93 -17.05 -55.01
CA LEU A 17 -22.88 -16.01 -55.41
C LEU A 17 -23.68 -15.40 -54.24
N PRO A 18 -24.24 -16.16 -53.27
CA PRO A 18 -25.02 -15.58 -52.18
C PRO A 18 -24.19 -14.73 -51.21
N ILE A 19 -22.87 -14.94 -51.12
CA ILE A 19 -21.96 -14.17 -50.26
C ILE A 19 -21.75 -12.75 -50.80
N ILE A 20 -21.83 -12.57 -52.12
CA ILE A 20 -21.61 -11.28 -52.78
C ILE A 20 -22.91 -10.46 -52.84
N ILE A 21 -24.06 -11.12 -52.95
CA ILE A 21 -25.36 -10.46 -53.17
C ILE A 21 -26.04 -10.08 -51.85
N TYR A 22 -25.74 -10.77 -50.74
CA TYR A 22 -26.15 -10.36 -49.41
C TYR A 22 -24.98 -9.66 -48.70
N PRO A 23 -24.86 -8.32 -48.77
CA PRO A 23 -24.03 -7.64 -47.80
C PRO A 23 -24.67 -7.96 -46.45
N TYR A 24 -24.01 -8.79 -45.66
CA TYR A 24 -24.29 -8.89 -44.24
C TYR A 24 -24.16 -7.46 -43.75
N GLN A 25 -25.30 -6.80 -43.49
CA GLN A 25 -25.30 -5.62 -42.65
C GLN A 25 -24.85 -6.13 -41.29
N ALA A 26 -23.53 -6.19 -41.10
CA ALA A 26 -22.96 -6.12 -39.79
C ALA A 26 -23.45 -4.76 -39.27
N ASN A 27 -24.58 -4.79 -38.58
CA ASN A 27 -24.89 -3.78 -37.61
C ASN A 27 -23.68 -3.77 -36.70
N ALA A 28 -22.78 -2.82 -36.94
CA ALA A 28 -21.88 -2.33 -35.93
C ALA A 28 -22.82 -1.80 -34.85
N GLY A 29 -23.30 -2.71 -33.99
CA GLY A 29 -23.87 -2.33 -32.71
C GLY A 29 -22.88 -1.36 -32.14
N GLN A 30 -23.35 -0.15 -31.83
CA GLN A 30 -22.58 0.89 -31.18
C GLN A 30 -21.61 0.19 -30.23
N ALA A 31 -20.31 0.32 -30.49
CA ALA A 31 -19.31 -0.16 -29.57
C ALA A 31 -19.62 0.57 -28.27
N GLY A 32 -20.29 -0.13 -27.36
CA GLY A 32 -20.51 0.35 -26.01
C GLY A 32 -19.12 0.63 -25.51
N VAL A 33 -18.84 1.89 -25.22
CA VAL A 33 -17.62 2.26 -24.51
C VAL A 33 -17.73 1.53 -23.19
N GLY A 34 -17.11 0.36 -23.09
CA GLY A 34 -17.02 -0.38 -21.85
C GLY A 34 -16.22 0.50 -20.91
N VAL A 35 -16.89 1.13 -19.95
CA VAL A 35 -16.21 1.80 -18.85
C VAL A 35 -15.57 0.68 -18.05
N ILE A 36 -14.27 0.50 -18.21
CA ILE A 36 -13.50 -0.42 -17.39
C ILE A 36 -13.47 0.22 -16.00
N ASN A 37 -14.07 -0.42 -15.01
CA ASN A 37 -13.90 0.04 -13.64
C ASN A 37 -12.43 -0.15 -13.24
N VAL A 38 -11.76 0.95 -12.91
CA VAL A 38 -10.34 0.96 -12.52
C VAL A 38 -10.28 1.17 -11.01
N PRO A 39 -9.45 0.41 -10.26
CA PRO A 39 -9.29 0.64 -8.84
C PRO A 39 -8.71 2.04 -8.57
N PRO A 40 -9.07 2.65 -7.43
CA PRO A 40 -8.52 3.94 -7.03
C PRO A 40 -7.00 3.84 -6.87
N LYS A 41 -6.30 4.97 -7.08
CA LYS A 41 -4.85 5.07 -6.97
C LYS A 41 -4.44 6.11 -5.94
N TYR A 42 -3.28 5.90 -5.35
CA TYR A 42 -2.63 6.90 -4.51
C TYR A 42 -1.85 7.89 -5.39
N GLY A 43 -2.22 9.16 -5.36
CA GLY A 43 -1.40 10.23 -5.90
C GLY A 43 -0.16 10.46 -5.04
N TYR A 44 -0.37 10.65 -3.73
CA TYR A 44 0.71 10.61 -2.75
C TYR A 44 0.21 10.20 -1.36
N ILE A 45 1.15 9.74 -0.54
CA ILE A 45 0.96 9.48 0.89
C ILE A 45 2.07 10.24 1.63
N ARG A 46 1.71 11.14 2.53
CA ARG A 46 2.66 11.89 3.36
C ARG A 46 2.29 11.73 4.83
N VAL A 47 3.27 11.38 5.64
CA VAL A 47 3.12 11.27 7.10
C VAL A 47 3.98 12.34 7.74
N GLU A 48 3.39 13.15 8.62
CA GLU A 48 4.07 14.22 9.33
C GLU A 48 3.78 14.18 10.81
N GLU A 49 4.77 14.57 11.62
CA GLU A 49 4.57 14.89 13.03
C GLU A 49 4.49 16.40 13.20
N GLN A 50 3.51 16.88 13.97
CA GLN A 50 3.44 18.28 14.37
C GLN A 50 2.93 18.38 15.82
N GLY A 51 3.85 18.69 16.74
CA GLY A 51 3.56 18.72 18.18
C GLY A 51 3.18 17.32 18.68
N ASP A 52 2.04 17.24 19.38
CA ASP A 52 1.52 15.99 19.96
C ASP A 52 0.67 15.15 18.98
N TYR A 53 0.71 15.49 17.69
CA TYR A 53 -0.11 14.86 16.66
C TYR A 53 0.71 14.30 15.50
N VAL A 54 0.22 13.19 14.97
CA VAL A 54 0.62 12.64 13.67
C VAL A 54 -0.47 12.96 12.66
N ARG A 55 -0.05 13.38 11.46
CA ARG A 55 -0.92 13.71 10.34
C ARG A 55 -0.59 12.82 9.16
N VAL A 56 -1.60 12.13 8.64
CA VAL A 56 -1.47 11.34 7.43
C VAL A 56 -2.28 12.03 6.35
N TYR A 57 -1.58 12.57 5.36
CA TYR A 57 -2.16 13.20 4.18
C TYR A 57 -2.18 12.18 3.05
N LEU A 58 -3.34 11.99 2.46
CA LEU A 58 -3.60 11.12 1.34
C LEU A 58 -4.14 11.99 0.21
N ASN A 59 -3.58 11.83 -0.99
CA ASN A 59 -4.25 12.24 -2.22
C ASN A 59 -4.62 10.97 -2.98
N ILE A 60 -5.92 10.81 -3.26
CA ILE A 60 -6.49 9.62 -3.87
C ILE A 60 -7.14 10.02 -5.17
N SER A 61 -6.85 9.30 -6.25
CA SER A 61 -7.44 9.53 -7.56
C SER A 61 -8.25 8.31 -7.95
N ASP A 62 -9.55 8.49 -8.21
CA ASP A 62 -10.38 7.47 -8.84
C ASP A 62 -10.77 7.94 -10.24
N TYR A 63 -10.13 7.37 -11.27
CA TYR A 63 -10.30 7.77 -12.67
C TYR A 63 -11.76 7.88 -13.12
N ASN A 64 -12.66 7.12 -12.48
CA ASN A 64 -14.06 7.04 -12.84
C ASN A 64 -14.88 8.18 -12.21
N SER A 65 -14.78 8.33 -10.89
CA SER A 65 -15.50 9.36 -10.14
C SER A 65 -15.03 9.43 -8.70
N TRP A 66 -14.99 10.63 -8.11
CA TRP A 66 -14.85 10.78 -6.66
C TRP A 66 -16.00 10.13 -5.87
N ALA A 67 -17.14 9.86 -6.51
CA ALA A 67 -18.29 9.22 -5.86
C ALA A 67 -18.12 7.70 -5.67
N ASP A 68 -17.13 7.11 -6.31
CA ASP A 68 -16.90 5.67 -6.31
C ASP A 68 -16.09 5.26 -5.05
N VAL A 69 -15.30 6.18 -4.48
CA VAL A 69 -14.63 5.95 -3.20
C VAL A 69 -15.65 5.75 -2.07
N TYR A 70 -15.68 4.54 -1.50
CA TYR A 70 -16.59 4.18 -0.42
C TYR A 70 -16.08 4.65 0.94
N ASN A 71 -14.87 4.20 1.28
CA ASN A 71 -14.19 4.58 2.50
C ASN A 71 -12.67 4.44 2.37
N VAL A 72 -11.98 5.13 3.25
CA VAL A 72 -10.53 5.11 3.37
C VAL A 72 -10.19 4.80 4.80
N THR A 73 -9.32 3.80 5.00
CA THR A 73 -8.89 3.37 6.33
C THR A 73 -7.41 3.56 6.49
N VAL A 74 -7.00 4.01 7.68
CA VAL A 74 -5.61 4.08 8.13
C VAL A 74 -5.49 3.27 9.41
N THR A 75 -4.79 2.16 9.34
CA THR A 75 -4.61 1.21 10.44
C THR A 75 -3.21 1.31 11.00
N LEU A 76 -3.11 1.58 12.29
CA LEU A 76 -1.88 1.51 13.07
C LEU A 76 -1.59 0.05 13.41
N GLU A 77 -0.38 -0.40 13.13
CA GLU A 77 0.09 -1.75 13.43
C GLU A 77 1.32 -1.72 14.33
N ASN A 78 1.45 -2.73 15.19
CA ASN A 78 2.62 -2.93 16.04
C ASN A 78 3.02 -4.42 16.00
N TYR A 79 4.13 -4.74 15.36
CA TYR A 79 4.62 -6.10 15.11
C TYR A 79 3.51 -7.04 14.60
N GLY A 80 2.75 -6.59 13.59
CA GLY A 80 1.66 -7.35 12.98
C GLY A 80 0.35 -7.38 13.78
N LYS A 81 0.27 -6.67 14.92
CA LYS A 81 -0.98 -6.49 15.68
C LYS A 81 -1.59 -5.12 15.38
N LYS A 82 -2.86 -5.13 14.98
CA LYS A 82 -3.67 -3.92 14.81
C LYS A 82 -3.91 -3.22 16.15
N LEU A 83 -3.50 -1.96 16.25
CA LEU A 83 -3.69 -1.11 17.43
C LEU A 83 -4.98 -0.29 17.35
N SER A 84 -5.14 0.46 16.26
CA SER A 84 -6.32 1.28 15.99
C SER A 84 -6.48 1.46 14.49
N THR A 85 -7.72 1.66 14.04
CA THR A 85 -8.05 2.02 12.66
C THR A 85 -8.85 3.29 12.65
N PHE A 86 -8.38 4.25 11.87
CA PHE A 86 -9.08 5.46 11.53
C PHE A 86 -9.81 5.25 10.20
N VAL A 87 -11.06 5.67 10.11
CA VAL A 87 -11.91 5.48 8.95
C VAL A 87 -12.45 6.83 8.53
N PHE A 88 -12.26 7.17 7.27
CA PHE A 88 -13.04 8.19 6.58
C PHE A 88 -14.12 7.48 5.77
N GLN A 89 -15.38 7.73 6.10
CA GLN A 89 -16.54 7.08 5.51
C GLN A 89 -17.29 8.09 4.63
N GLN A 90 -17.20 7.94 3.31
CA GLN A 90 -17.84 8.84 2.37
C GLN A 90 -19.35 8.58 2.26
N TYR A 91 -19.76 7.31 2.33
CA TYR A 91 -21.17 6.89 2.29
C TYR A 91 -21.51 5.99 3.47
N LYS A 92 -22.71 6.11 4.05
CA LYS A 92 -23.11 5.27 5.18
C LYS A 92 -23.08 3.77 4.86
N ASP A 93 -23.56 3.41 3.68
CA ASP A 93 -23.71 2.05 3.16
C ASP A 93 -23.39 2.05 1.66
N PHE A 94 -23.03 0.90 1.07
CA PHE A 94 -22.65 0.81 -0.36
C PHE A 94 -23.74 1.30 -1.33
N ASP A 95 -25.01 1.14 -0.95
CA ASP A 95 -26.17 1.53 -1.76
C ASP A 95 -26.62 2.99 -1.52
N SER A 96 -25.97 3.70 -0.58
CA SER A 96 -26.34 5.09 -0.28
C SER A 96 -25.85 6.04 -1.35
N PHE A 97 -26.73 6.92 -1.83
CA PHE A 97 -26.35 8.03 -2.72
C PHE A 97 -26.04 9.33 -1.95
N VAL A 98 -26.30 9.35 -0.64
CA VAL A 98 -26.05 10.50 0.22
C VAL A 98 -24.67 10.36 0.84
N GLU A 99 -23.83 11.37 0.62
CA GLU A 99 -22.50 11.49 1.21
C GLU A 99 -22.59 11.89 2.69
N SER A 100 -21.90 11.14 3.56
CA SER A 100 -21.75 11.43 5.00
C SER A 100 -20.42 12.13 5.31
N ASN A 101 -19.34 11.73 4.64
CA ASN A 101 -17.98 12.28 4.82
C ASN A 101 -17.53 12.32 6.31
N GLU A 102 -17.69 11.21 7.02
CA GLU A 102 -17.45 11.13 8.47
C GLU A 102 -16.12 10.47 8.83
N PHE A 103 -15.44 11.01 9.85
CA PHE A 103 -14.24 10.40 10.42
C PHE A 103 -14.58 9.64 11.70
N SER A 104 -14.06 8.41 11.83
CA SER A 104 -14.27 7.58 13.01
C SER A 104 -13.06 6.71 13.35
N GLU A 105 -13.02 6.17 14.57
CA GLU A 105 -11.94 5.32 15.08
C GLU A 105 -12.49 3.98 15.60
N THR A 106 -11.77 2.89 15.31
CA THR A 106 -12.05 1.54 15.78
C THR A 106 -10.78 0.83 16.29
N PRO A 107 -10.74 0.35 17.54
CA PRO A 107 -11.80 0.43 18.54
C PRO A 107 -11.95 1.85 19.11
N LYS A 108 -13.20 2.28 19.40
CA LYS A 108 -13.49 3.62 19.95
C LYS A 108 -12.82 3.94 21.29
N LYS A 109 -12.28 2.93 21.98
CA LYS A 109 -11.63 3.07 23.30
C LYS A 109 -10.27 3.75 23.24
N SER A 110 -9.62 3.75 22.07
CA SER A 110 -8.26 4.27 21.92
C SER A 110 -8.22 5.79 21.95
N HIS A 111 -9.29 6.48 21.52
CA HIS A 111 -9.43 7.94 21.54
C HIS A 111 -8.23 8.70 20.95
N LEU A 112 -7.56 8.12 19.96
CA LEU A 112 -6.40 8.72 19.33
C LEU A 112 -6.82 9.71 18.25
N LEU A 113 -7.92 9.46 17.54
CA LEU A 113 -8.33 10.30 16.40
C LEU A 113 -8.92 11.64 16.86
N ASP A 114 -8.36 12.74 16.35
CA ASP A 114 -8.90 14.09 16.53
C ASP A 114 -9.73 14.48 15.31
N THR A 115 -11.01 14.07 15.34
CA THR A 115 -11.94 14.27 14.21
C THR A 115 -12.15 15.75 13.85
N LYS A 116 -11.93 16.68 14.79
CA LYS A 116 -12.05 18.12 14.54
C LYS A 116 -10.90 18.67 13.68
N LYS A 117 -9.76 17.98 13.64
CA LYS A 117 -8.57 18.36 12.86
C LYS A 117 -8.43 17.56 11.56
N CYS A 118 -9.15 16.45 11.44
CA CYS A 118 -9.29 15.72 10.19
C CYS A 118 -9.90 16.61 9.10
N PHE A 119 -9.59 16.31 7.85
CA PHE A 119 -10.00 17.12 6.72
C PHE A 119 -10.24 16.24 5.49
N PHE A 120 -11.20 16.66 4.67
CA PHE A 120 -11.54 16.06 3.40
C PHE A 120 -11.88 17.18 2.41
N GLU A 121 -11.33 17.10 1.21
CA GLU A 121 -11.63 18.00 0.11
C GLU A 121 -11.52 17.28 -1.23
N LYS A 122 -12.44 17.60 -2.14
CA LYS A 122 -12.42 17.14 -3.52
C LYS A 122 -11.68 18.18 -4.36
N SER A 123 -10.84 17.71 -5.28
CA SER A 123 -10.17 18.57 -6.24
C SER A 123 -11.18 19.35 -7.07
N THR A 124 -10.88 20.62 -7.31
CA THR A 124 -11.56 21.46 -8.29
C THR A 124 -10.77 21.60 -9.59
N GLU A 125 -9.58 20.98 -9.65
CA GLU A 125 -8.67 21.09 -10.79
C GLU A 125 -9.18 20.28 -11.99
N GLN A 126 -9.02 20.83 -13.20
CA GLN A 126 -9.58 20.24 -14.43
C GLN A 126 -8.52 19.90 -15.49
N GLU A 127 -7.23 20.10 -15.16
CA GLU A 127 -6.13 20.09 -16.12
C GLU A 127 -5.86 18.69 -16.72
N THR A 128 -5.91 17.63 -15.91
CA THR A 128 -5.81 16.24 -16.38
C THR A 128 -7.03 15.41 -15.94
N ILE A 129 -7.32 14.32 -16.65
CA ILE A 129 -8.47 13.45 -16.32
C ILE A 129 -8.34 12.90 -14.90
N ASP A 130 -7.12 12.56 -14.51
CA ASP A 130 -6.77 11.98 -13.21
C ASP A 130 -7.01 13.01 -12.08
N GLN A 131 -6.59 14.27 -12.26
CA GLN A 131 -6.74 15.33 -11.26
C GLN A 131 -8.19 15.78 -11.01
N ARG A 132 -9.11 15.50 -11.95
CA ARG A 132 -10.54 15.84 -11.80
C ARG A 132 -11.22 15.03 -10.70
N CYS A 133 -10.67 13.86 -10.40
CA CYS A 133 -11.22 12.94 -9.42
C CYS A 133 -10.30 12.72 -8.22
N ASP A 134 -9.44 13.71 -7.97
CA ASP A 134 -8.58 13.71 -6.80
C ASP A 134 -9.35 14.07 -5.53
N ILE A 135 -9.05 13.36 -4.46
CA ILE A 135 -9.58 13.53 -3.12
C ILE A 135 -8.42 13.66 -2.16
N ALA A 136 -8.35 14.81 -1.49
CA ALA A 136 -7.42 15.06 -0.40
C ALA A 136 -8.06 14.68 0.94
N ILE A 137 -7.48 13.70 1.63
CA ILE A 137 -7.88 13.29 2.99
C ILE A 137 -6.72 13.50 3.94
N ARG A 138 -7.01 14.08 5.11
CA ARG A 138 -6.07 14.18 6.22
C ARG A 138 -6.65 13.54 7.46
N PHE A 139 -5.97 12.50 7.95
CA PHE A 139 -6.18 11.94 9.28
C PHE A 139 -5.26 12.63 10.27
N VAL A 140 -5.79 13.04 11.42
CA VAL A 140 -5.02 13.65 12.50
C VAL A 140 -5.28 12.88 13.79
N PHE A 141 -4.24 12.28 14.37
CA PHE A 141 -4.37 11.49 15.58
C PHE A 141 -3.24 11.78 16.57
N GLN A 142 -3.50 11.52 17.84
CA GLN A 142 -2.53 11.68 18.92
C GLN A 142 -1.33 10.77 18.71
N LYS A 143 -0.15 11.32 18.97
CA LYS A 143 1.11 10.60 18.85
C LYS A 143 1.11 9.36 19.74
N THR A 144 1.38 8.21 19.13
CA THR A 144 1.42 6.90 19.79
C THR A 144 2.48 6.01 19.14
N PHE A 145 2.86 4.93 19.82
CA PHE A 145 3.83 3.97 19.30
C PHE A 145 3.17 2.99 18.32
N PHE A 146 3.72 2.85 17.11
CA PHE A 146 3.32 1.87 16.10
C PHE A 146 4.51 1.54 15.19
N THR A 147 4.58 0.33 14.63
CA THR A 147 5.64 -0.12 13.71
C THR A 147 5.19 -0.13 12.25
N GLY A 148 3.92 0.12 11.97
CA GLY A 148 3.40 0.13 10.62
C GLY A 148 2.12 0.95 10.46
N LEU A 149 1.91 1.43 9.24
CA LEU A 149 0.66 2.02 8.76
C LEU A 149 0.17 1.21 7.57
N SER A 150 -1.02 0.65 7.68
CA SER A 150 -1.75 0.07 6.54
C SER A 150 -2.84 1.05 6.12
N ILE A 151 -2.83 1.43 4.85
CA ILE A 151 -3.79 2.34 4.26
C ILE A 151 -4.56 1.55 3.21
N VAL A 152 -5.89 1.59 3.28
CA VAL A 152 -6.76 0.85 2.36
C VAL A 152 -7.86 1.76 1.88
N ILE A 153 -8.07 1.79 0.56
CA ILE A 153 -9.15 2.49 -0.10
C ILE A 153 -10.10 1.44 -0.67
N ASN A 154 -11.37 1.51 -0.28
CA ASN A 154 -12.41 0.65 -0.83
C ASN A 154 -13.26 1.45 -1.82
N ASP A 155 -13.51 0.86 -2.97
CA ASP A 155 -14.38 1.36 -4.03
C ASP A 155 -15.78 0.73 -3.92
N ARG A 156 -16.82 1.49 -4.26
CA ARG A 156 -18.21 1.05 -4.38
C ARG A 156 -18.49 0.25 -5.64
N ALA A 157 -17.78 0.55 -6.73
CA ALA A 157 -18.02 -0.06 -8.04
C ALA A 157 -17.43 -1.49 -8.16
N GLY A 158 -17.01 -2.09 -7.03
CA GLY A 158 -16.59 -3.48 -6.94
C GLY A 158 -15.18 -3.76 -7.47
N SER A 159 -14.37 -2.72 -7.70
CA SER A 159 -12.94 -2.89 -7.94
C SER A 159 -12.22 -3.45 -6.71
N ALA A 160 -11.07 -4.06 -6.95
CA ALA A 160 -10.19 -4.48 -5.87
C ALA A 160 -9.77 -3.25 -5.02
N PRO A 161 -9.67 -3.40 -3.69
CA PRO A 161 -9.21 -2.33 -2.84
C PRO A 161 -7.77 -1.93 -3.18
N ALA A 162 -7.47 -0.64 -3.05
CA ALA A 162 -6.11 -0.14 -3.20
C ALA A 162 -5.44 -0.13 -1.83
N GLU A 163 -4.32 -0.85 -1.69
CA GLU A 163 -3.63 -1.00 -0.41
C GLU A 163 -2.22 -0.42 -0.47
N ALA A 164 -1.82 0.30 0.58
CA ALA A 164 -0.47 0.79 0.77
C ALA A 164 -0.01 0.51 2.19
N TYR A 165 1.21 0.00 2.34
CA TYR A 165 1.79 -0.35 3.63
C TYR A 165 3.08 0.43 3.83
N ILE A 166 3.18 1.13 4.96
CA ILE A 166 4.40 1.81 5.41
C ILE A 166 4.88 1.06 6.65
N TYR A 167 5.99 0.35 6.52
CA TYR A 167 6.63 -0.35 7.62
C TYR A 167 7.80 0.47 8.18
N TYR A 168 7.73 0.75 9.47
CA TYR A 168 8.80 1.32 10.27
C TYR A 168 9.54 0.16 10.94
N ASN A 169 10.27 -0.62 10.14
CA ASN A 169 11.02 -1.76 10.63
C ASN A 169 12.26 -1.24 11.39
N SER A 170 12.54 -1.74 12.59
CA SER A 170 13.74 -1.36 13.34
C SER A 170 15.04 -1.85 12.67
N GLU A 171 14.94 -2.78 11.71
CA GLU A 171 16.13 -3.46 11.16
C GLU A 171 16.47 -3.10 9.70
N GLU A 172 15.54 -2.70 8.82
CA GLU A 172 15.90 -2.57 7.39
C GLU A 172 15.31 -1.41 6.57
N SER A 173 14.42 -0.54 7.08
CA SER A 173 13.76 0.47 6.20
C SER A 173 13.68 1.91 6.72
N LEU A 174 14.32 2.27 7.84
CA LEU A 174 14.35 3.66 8.32
C LEU A 174 15.49 4.51 7.72
N ARG A 175 16.20 4.00 6.70
CA ARG A 175 17.36 4.68 6.10
C ARG A 175 16.97 5.51 4.88
N SER A 176 16.89 6.83 5.09
CA SER A 176 17.29 7.79 4.07
C SER A 176 18.62 8.40 4.55
N GLY A 177 19.73 7.81 4.10
CA GLY A 177 21.07 8.19 4.60
C GLY A 177 21.24 8.03 6.12
N ASN A 178 21.95 8.98 6.75
CA ASN A 178 22.27 9.04 8.19
C ASN A 178 21.09 9.46 9.09
N THR A 179 19.86 9.45 8.58
CA THR A 179 18.69 9.97 9.30
C THR A 179 17.72 8.83 9.62
N LEU A 180 17.51 8.59 10.91
CA LEU A 180 16.44 7.76 11.44
C LEU A 180 15.24 8.67 11.76
N VAL A 181 14.14 8.47 11.03
CA VAL A 181 12.86 9.14 11.31
C VAL A 181 11.94 8.15 12.00
N ILE A 182 11.74 8.36 13.31
CA ILE A 182 10.88 7.52 14.12
C ILE A 182 9.63 8.34 14.53
N PRO A 183 8.43 8.00 14.01
CA PRO A 183 7.19 8.78 14.17
C PRO A 183 6.75 9.18 15.59
N TRP A 184 7.35 8.57 16.62
CA TRP A 184 7.00 8.79 18.03
C TRP A 184 8.13 9.44 18.86
N ILE A 185 9.32 9.66 18.29
CA ILE A 185 10.45 10.23 19.03
C ILE A 185 10.51 11.76 18.93
N GLY A 186 9.80 12.38 17.97
CA GLY A 186 9.71 13.85 17.88
C GLY A 186 11.03 14.55 17.55
N VAL A 187 12.06 13.76 17.28
CA VAL A 187 13.40 14.21 16.90
C VAL A 187 13.82 13.31 15.74
N GLN A 188 14.21 13.93 14.63
CA GLN A 188 14.94 13.22 13.60
C GLN A 188 16.30 12.85 14.18
N LEU A 189 16.54 11.56 14.39
CA LEU A 189 17.84 11.09 14.84
C LEU A 189 18.76 11.05 13.62
N THR A 190 19.39 12.18 13.30
CA THR A 190 20.56 12.20 12.43
C THR A 190 21.74 11.60 13.19
N LEU A 191 21.82 10.27 13.14
CA LEU A 191 23.03 9.56 13.53
C LEU A 191 24.06 9.79 12.42
N SER A 192 24.83 10.88 12.51
CA SER A 192 26.10 11.02 11.79
C SER A 192 27.12 10.05 12.39
N LEU A 193 26.78 8.77 12.41
CA LEU A 193 27.70 7.72 12.79
C LEU A 193 28.53 7.43 11.56
N PRO A 194 29.87 7.47 11.66
CA PRO A 194 30.73 6.96 10.62
C PRO A 194 30.31 5.53 10.30
N PRO A 195 30.24 5.13 9.01
CA PRO A 195 29.66 3.84 8.60
C PRO A 195 30.30 2.63 9.31
N TYR A 196 31.55 2.76 9.75
CA TYR A 196 32.31 1.74 10.47
C TYR A 196 31.98 1.59 11.96
N LEU A 197 31.26 2.55 12.59
CA LEU A 197 31.13 2.58 14.05
C LEU A 197 30.20 1.47 14.58
N LEU A 198 29.13 1.18 13.84
CA LEU A 198 28.23 0.06 14.16
C LEU A 198 28.91 -1.29 13.94
N ASP A 199 29.73 -1.42 12.88
CA ASP A 199 30.53 -2.61 12.62
C ASP A 199 31.54 -2.85 13.76
N ILE A 200 32.18 -1.78 14.25
CA ILE A 200 33.10 -1.86 15.41
C ILE A 200 32.35 -2.31 16.66
N ILE A 201 31.16 -1.78 16.94
CA ILE A 201 30.35 -2.20 18.09
C ILE A 201 29.97 -3.68 17.97
N ALA A 202 29.54 -4.13 16.79
CA ALA A 202 29.21 -5.52 16.53
C ALA A 202 30.42 -6.45 16.75
N ILE A 203 31.60 -6.06 16.26
CA ILE A 203 32.86 -6.80 16.47
C ILE A 203 33.23 -6.84 17.96
N ILE A 204 33.10 -5.73 18.69
CA ILE A 204 33.39 -5.67 20.13
C ILE A 204 32.43 -6.60 20.91
N LEU A 205 31.13 -6.58 20.60
CA LEU A 205 30.16 -7.44 21.26
C LEU A 205 30.36 -8.91 20.93
N ALA A 206 30.67 -9.24 19.67
CA ALA A 206 31.01 -10.59 19.25
C ALA A 206 32.26 -11.11 19.96
N THR A 207 33.33 -10.30 20.04
CA THR A 207 34.57 -10.67 20.73
C THR A 207 34.38 -10.83 22.24
N LEU A 208 33.61 -9.95 22.88
CA LEU A 208 33.21 -10.09 24.30
C LEU A 208 32.39 -11.36 24.53
N GLY A 209 31.44 -11.67 23.64
CA GLY A 209 30.63 -12.88 23.69
C GLY A 209 31.47 -14.15 23.57
N VAL A 210 32.42 -14.18 22.62
CA VAL A 210 33.37 -15.29 22.46
C VAL A 210 34.28 -15.43 23.68
N MET A 211 34.82 -14.33 24.22
CA MET A 211 35.64 -14.38 25.44
C MET A 211 34.85 -14.90 26.64
N TYR A 212 33.61 -14.47 26.81
CA TYR A 212 32.73 -14.96 27.87
C TYR A 212 32.42 -16.45 27.70
N TYR A 213 32.10 -16.89 26.48
CA TYR A 213 31.86 -18.29 26.16
C TYR A 213 33.10 -19.17 26.43
N LEU A 214 34.29 -18.73 26.02
CA LEU A 214 35.56 -19.43 26.26
C LEU A 214 35.92 -19.50 27.76
N LYS A 215 35.60 -18.44 28.52
CA LYS A 215 35.74 -18.43 29.98
C LYS A 215 34.78 -19.44 30.62
N LYS A 216 33.52 -19.45 30.19
CA LYS A 216 32.46 -20.34 30.73
C LYS A 216 32.71 -21.82 30.40
N THR A 217 33.24 -22.12 29.23
CA THR A 217 33.54 -23.51 28.79
C THR A 217 34.85 -24.07 29.37
N GLY A 218 35.60 -23.29 30.16
CA GLY A 218 36.78 -23.77 30.90
C GLY A 218 37.96 -24.21 30.04
N ILE A 219 37.97 -23.90 28.73
CA ILE A 219 39.01 -24.33 27.79
C ILE A 219 40.39 -23.78 28.20
N ARG A 220 40.43 -22.61 28.85
CA ARG A 220 41.65 -21.97 29.34
C ARG A 220 42.26 -22.68 30.58
N GLU A 221 41.45 -23.32 31.42
CA GLU A 221 41.92 -24.06 32.60
C GLU A 221 42.37 -25.49 32.27
N LYS A 222 41.69 -26.15 31.31
CA LYS A 222 42.09 -27.49 30.86
C LYS A 222 43.51 -27.51 30.30
N ARG A 223 43.94 -26.49 29.53
CA ARG A 223 45.32 -26.43 29.02
C ARG A 223 46.39 -26.26 30.12
N LYS A 224 46.15 -25.45 31.16
CA LYS A 224 47.12 -25.28 32.25
C LYS A 224 47.34 -26.55 33.08
N LYS A 225 46.30 -27.39 33.26
CA LYS A 225 46.44 -28.68 33.97
C LYS A 225 47.19 -29.74 33.14
N THR A 226 47.09 -29.71 31.81
CA THR A 226 47.81 -30.67 30.95
C THR A 226 49.31 -30.42 30.94
N TYR A 227 49.77 -29.16 30.92
CA TYR A 227 51.21 -28.85 30.96
C TYR A 227 51.87 -29.09 32.32
N LYS A 228 51.13 -29.05 33.43
CA LYS A 228 51.67 -29.32 34.78
C LYS A 228 51.81 -30.82 35.10
N LYS A 229 51.37 -31.70 34.21
CA LYS A 229 51.47 -33.17 34.36
C LYS A 229 52.66 -33.77 33.60
N ILE A 230 53.45 -32.94 32.91
CA ILE A 230 54.58 -33.35 32.05
C ILE A 230 55.92 -32.80 32.60
N SER A 231 55.92 -32.21 33.81
CA SER A 231 57.14 -31.80 34.53
C SER A 231 57.32 -32.62 35.80
#